data_AF-W1YKS0-F1
#
_entry.id   AF-W1YKS0-F1
#
_cell.length_a   1.000
_cell.length_b   1.000
_cell.length_c   1.000
_cell.angle_alpha   90.00
_cell.angle_beta   90.00
_cell.angle_gamma   90.00
#
_symmetry.space_group_name_H-M   'P 1'
#
loop_
_entity.id
_entity.type
_entity.pdbx_description
1 polymer ?
#
loop_
_entity_poly.entity_id
_entity_poly.type
_entity_poly.pdbx_seq_one_letter_code
_entity_poly.pdbx_strand_id
1 'polypeptide(L)'
;SVTMPHKQRLLTLVDIVDPLAQTVGAANTVVAQRSGTGPALLAAFNTDVAGIVGALRETAGPAAAGGGTAFVLGSGATACSALATRIK
;
A
#
# COMPACT_ATOMS: atom_id res chain seq x y z
N SER A 1 -11.23 1.49 5.08
CA SER A 1 -9.86 1.02 5.31
C SER A 1 -9.91 -0.45 5.71
N VAL A 2 -8.91 -1.25 5.32
CA VAL A 2 -8.82 -2.70 5.52
C VAL A 2 -7.48 -3.02 6.18
N THR A 3 -7.52 -3.86 7.21
CA THR A 3 -6.35 -4.28 7.98
C THR A 3 -6.27 -5.81 8.07
N MET A 4 -5.41 -6.34 8.94
CA MET A 4 -5.29 -7.77 9.19
C MET A 4 -6.65 -8.40 9.56
N PRO A 5 -6.93 -9.63 9.10
CA PRO A 5 -6.13 -10.50 8.22
C PRO A 5 -6.47 -10.34 6.73
N HIS A 6 -7.15 -9.25 6.33
CA HIS A 6 -7.88 -9.20 5.06
C HIS A 6 -7.16 -8.49 3.91
N LYS A 7 -5.96 -7.95 4.12
CA LYS A 7 -5.26 -7.11 3.12
C LYS A 7 -4.96 -7.84 1.81
N GLN A 8 -4.69 -9.14 1.86
CA GLN A 8 -4.42 -9.96 0.67
C GLN A 8 -5.73 -10.45 0.03
N ARG A 9 -6.68 -10.91 0.85
CA ARG A 9 -7.98 -11.40 0.37
C ARG A 9 -8.78 -10.31 -0.34
N LEU A 10 -8.57 -9.04 0.02
CA LEU A 10 -9.22 -7.90 -0.63
C LEU A 10 -9.00 -7.88 -2.16
N LEU A 11 -7.84 -8.33 -2.64
CA LEU A 11 -7.50 -8.27 -4.06
C LEU A 11 -8.44 -9.09 -4.96
N THR A 12 -9.14 -10.08 -4.39
CA THR A 12 -10.09 -10.93 -5.14
C THR A 12 -11.55 -10.54 -4.90
N LEU A 13 -11.81 -9.46 -4.17
CA LEU A 13 -13.15 -9.03 -3.74
C LEU A 13 -13.56 -7.67 -4.34
N VAL A 14 -12.71 -7.08 -5.18
CA VAL A 14 -12.89 -5.76 -5.79
C VAL A 14 -12.88 -5.87 -7.31
N ASP A 15 -13.41 -4.84 -7.97
CA ASP A 15 -13.50 -4.79 -9.43
C ASP A 15 -12.17 -4.36 -10.07
N ILE A 16 -11.47 -3.42 -9.42
CA ILE A 16 -10.21 -2.86 -9.90
C ILE A 16 -9.16 -2.92 -8.78
N VAL A 17 -7.93 -3.29 -9.14
CA VAL A 17 -6.76 -3.24 -8.25
C VAL A 17 -5.74 -2.27 -8.84
N ASP A 18 -5.28 -1.33 -8.03
CA ASP A 18 -4.20 -0.42 -8.39
C ASP A 18 -2.88 -1.17 -8.67
N PRO A 19 -2.06 -0.76 -9.67
CA PRO A 19 -0.82 -1.45 -10.03
C PRO A 19 0.18 -1.62 -8.88
N LEU A 20 0.28 -0.63 -7.97
CA LEU A 20 1.14 -0.74 -6.79
C LEU A 20 0.59 -1.79 -5.83
N ALA A 21 -0.73 -1.79 -5.58
CA ALA A 21 -1.37 -2.82 -4.75
C ALA A 21 -1.21 -4.24 -5.32
N GLN A 22 -1.28 -4.38 -6.66
CA GLN A 22 -1.04 -5.64 -7.34
C GLN A 22 0.42 -6.10 -7.20
N THR A 23 1.38 -5.18 -7.35
CA THR A 23 2.82 -5.46 -7.20
C THR A 23 3.17 -5.86 -5.77
N VAL A 24 2.61 -5.17 -4.77
CA VAL A 24 2.81 -5.48 -3.35
C VAL A 24 2.11 -6.79 -2.96
N GLY A 25 1.05 -7.18 -3.68
CA GLY A 25 0.23 -8.33 -3.33
C GLY A 25 -0.69 -8.10 -2.12
N ALA A 26 -0.96 -6.83 -1.78
CA ALA A 26 -1.89 -6.47 -0.71
C ALA A 26 -2.46 -5.06 -0.91
N ALA A 27 -3.71 -4.87 -0.49
CA ALA A 27 -4.40 -3.59 -0.45
C ALA A 27 -4.97 -3.30 0.95
N ASN A 28 -5.07 -2.02 1.31
CA ASN A 28 -5.57 -1.56 2.61
C ASN A 28 -6.68 -0.51 2.46
N THR A 29 -6.97 -0.06 1.25
CA THR A 29 -7.89 1.05 0.97
C THR A 29 -8.81 0.63 -0.16
N VAL A 30 -10.12 0.81 0.03
CA VAL A 30 -11.14 0.59 -1.01
C VAL A 30 -11.83 1.91 -1.25
N VAL A 31 -11.93 2.31 -2.51
CA VAL A 31 -12.68 3.47 -2.95
C VAL A 31 -13.86 2.97 -3.78
N ALA A 32 -15.07 3.29 -3.34
CA ALA A 32 -16.29 3.02 -4.09
C ALA A 32 -16.56 4.20 -5.03
N GLN A 33 -16.48 3.95 -6.34
CA GLN A 33 -16.78 4.93 -7.37
C GLN A 33 -18.18 4.65 -7.93
N ARG A 34 -19.08 5.61 -7.80
CA ARG A 34 -20.44 5.51 -8.33
C ARG A 34 -20.67 6.54 -9.42
N SER A 35 -21.17 6.07 -10.57
CA SER A 35 -21.80 6.90 -11.58
C SER A 35 -23.28 6.51 -11.67
N GLY A 36 -24.19 7.45 -11.42
CA GLY A 36 -25.64 7.19 -11.43
C GLY A 36 -26.16 6.36 -10.25
N THR A 37 -27.21 5.58 -10.48
CA THR A 37 -27.97 4.86 -9.42
C THR A 37 -27.58 3.38 -9.25
N GLY A 38 -26.68 2.85 -10.09
CA GLY A 38 -26.25 1.45 -10.07
C GLY A 38 -25.29 1.08 -8.92
N PRO A 39 -24.84 -0.19 -8.87
CA PRO A 39 -23.79 -0.61 -7.93
C PRO A 39 -22.51 0.20 -8.16
N ALA A 40 -21.80 0.51 -7.08
CA ALA A 40 -20.52 1.21 -7.16
C ALA A 40 -19.42 0.26 -7.64
N LEU A 41 -18.50 0.77 -8.44
CA LEU A 41 -17.25 0.10 -8.78
C LEU A 41 -16.31 0.20 -7.57
N LEU A 42 -15.76 -0.91 -7.12
CA LEU A 42 -14.82 -0.97 -6.00
C LEU A 42 -13.39 -1.02 -6.54
N ALA A 43 -12.60 0.00 -6.25
CA ALA A 43 -11.18 0.07 -6.57
C ALA A 43 -10.32 -0.09 -5.30
N ALA A 44 -9.34 -0.99 -5.31
CA ALA A 44 -8.44 -1.23 -4.19
C ALA A 44 -7.06 -0.59 -4.39
N PHE A 45 -6.54 0.00 -3.33
CA PHE A 45 -5.25 0.68 -3.27
C PHE A 45 -4.45 0.24 -2.05
N ASN A 46 -3.13 0.43 -2.11
CA ASN A 46 -2.22 0.27 -0.98
C ASN A 46 -1.64 1.62 -0.58
N THR A 47 -2.05 2.14 0.58
CA THR A 47 -1.55 3.39 1.14
C THR A 47 -0.46 3.18 2.19
N ASP A 48 -0.12 1.94 2.56
CA ASP A 48 0.97 1.67 3.50
C ASP A 48 2.32 2.12 2.91
N VAL A 49 2.57 1.89 1.62
CA VAL A 49 3.83 2.27 0.95
C VAL A 49 4.06 3.78 1.08
N ALA A 50 3.04 4.58 0.74
CA ALA A 50 3.10 6.03 0.88
C ALA A 50 3.26 6.46 2.34
N GLY A 51 2.58 5.78 3.27
CA GLY A 51 2.71 6.03 4.71
C GLY A 51 4.13 5.78 5.24
N ILE A 52 4.76 4.67 4.85
CA ILE A 52 6.13 4.33 5.26
C ILE A 52 7.12 5.34 4.66
N VAL A 53 7.00 5.68 3.38
CA VAL A 53 7.86 6.69 2.74
C VAL A 53 7.70 8.06 3.40
N GLY A 54 6.47 8.47 3.73
CA GLY A 54 6.19 9.71 4.44
C GLY A 54 6.85 9.73 5.82
N ALA A 55 6.64 8.69 6.63
CA ALA A 55 7.22 8.58 7.96
C ALA A 55 8.77 8.59 7.94
N LEU A 56 9.39 7.91 6.97
CA LEU A 56 10.84 7.91 6.83
C LEU A 56 11.37 9.28 6.40
N ARG A 57 10.67 10.01 5.53
CA ARG A 57 11.05 11.38 5.15
C ARG A 57 10.96 12.36 6.32
N GLU A 58 9.93 12.22 7.16
CA GLU A 58 9.74 13.07 8.33
C GLU A 58 10.82 12.84 9.40
N THR A 59 11.31 11.61 9.53
CA THR A 59 12.21 11.22 10.63
C THR A 59 13.69 11.20 10.26
N ALA A 60 14.03 10.90 9.00
CA ALA A 60 15.42 10.56 8.64
C ALA A 60 16.32 11.78 8.32
N GLY A 61 15.77 13.00 8.30
CA GLY A 61 16.52 14.24 8.09
C GLY A 61 17.24 14.31 6.72
N PRO A 62 18.04 15.36 6.46
CA PRO A 62 18.72 15.58 5.17
C PRO A 62 19.71 14.48 4.77
N ALA A 63 20.19 13.68 5.74
CA ALA A 63 21.21 12.65 5.54
C ALA A 63 20.66 11.37 4.87
N ALA A 64 19.35 11.17 4.84
CA ALA A 64 18.72 9.97 4.28
C ALA A 64 18.55 9.97 2.76
N ALA A 65 18.83 11.10 2.10
CA ALA A 65 18.71 11.26 0.65
C ALA A 65 19.84 10.57 -0.16
N GLY A 66 20.79 9.91 0.52
CA GLY A 66 21.97 9.30 -0.12
C GLY A 66 21.86 7.83 -0.49
N GLY A 67 20.75 7.17 -0.16
CA GLY A 67 20.65 5.70 -0.24
C GLY A 67 21.41 5.01 0.89
N GLY A 68 21.04 3.76 1.18
CA GLY A 68 21.60 2.97 2.28
C GLY A 68 21.05 1.55 2.29
N THR A 69 21.57 0.71 3.17
CA THR A 69 21.03 -0.64 3.38
C THR A 69 19.87 -0.57 4.38
N ALA A 70 18.74 -1.16 4.02
CA ALA A 70 17.58 -1.30 4.90
C ALA A 70 17.32 -2.78 5.21
N PHE A 71 16.75 -3.05 6.38
CA PHE A 71 16.35 -4.38 6.80
C PHE A 71 14.84 -4.40 7.09
N VAL A 72 14.13 -5.36 6.53
CA VAL A 72 12.70 -5.57 6.78
C VAL A 72 12.54 -6.89 7.54
N LEU A 73 12.01 -6.82 8.76
CA LEU A 73 11.70 -7.99 9.58
C LEU A 73 10.20 -8.26 9.56
N GLY A 74 9.82 -9.44 9.04
CA GLY A 74 8.43 -9.90 8.96
C GLY A 74 8.09 -10.46 7.58
N SER A 75 6.95 -11.15 7.49
CA SER A 75 6.48 -11.84 6.27
C SER A 75 5.05 -11.47 5.87
N GLY A 76 4.42 -10.53 6.58
CA GLY A 76 3.04 -10.11 6.32
C GLY A 76 2.93 -9.01 5.27
N ALA A 77 1.69 -8.60 4.98
CA ALA A 77 1.37 -7.55 4.01
C ALA A 77 2.14 -6.23 4.26
N THR A 78 2.36 -5.86 5.52
CA THR A 78 3.15 -4.67 5.86
C THR A 78 4.63 -4.81 5.47
N ALA A 79 5.21 -6.00 5.59
CA ALA A 79 6.59 -6.26 5.16
C ALA A 79 6.71 -6.17 3.63
N CYS A 80 5.72 -6.69 2.89
CA CYS A 80 5.64 -6.51 1.44
C CYS A 80 5.53 -5.03 1.05
N SER A 81 4.69 -4.25 1.74
CA SER A 81 4.60 -2.79 1.53
C SER A 81 5.93 -2.08 1.82
N ALA A 82 6.65 -2.47 2.89
CA ALA A 82 7.95 -1.91 3.23
C ALA A 82 9.01 -2.18 2.16
N LEU A 83 9.04 -3.40 1.60
CA LEU A 83 9.95 -3.77 0.51
C LEU A 83 9.70 -2.98 -0.78
N ALA A 84 8.46 -2.57 -1.04
CA ALA A 84 8.10 -1.77 -2.22
C ALA A 84 8.48 -0.28 -2.09
N THR A 85 8.97 0.16 -0.92
CA THR A 85 9.36 1.55 -0.74
C THR A 85 10.64 1.88 -1.52
N ARG A 86 10.62 3.02 -2.21
CA ARG A 86 11.82 3.66 -2.76
C ARG A 86 11.92 5.06 -2.17
N ILE A 87 12.91 5.25 -1.30
CA ILE A 87 13.33 6.59 -0.90
C ILE A 87 14.35 7.03 -1.95
N LYS A 88 13.99 8.07 -2.70
CA LYS A 88 14.93 8.84 -3.52
C LYS A 88 15.40 10.02 -2.69
#